data_AF-A0A243PHK5-F1
#
_entry.id   AF-A0A243PHK5-F1
#
_cell.length_a   1.000
_cell.length_b   1.000
_cell.length_c   1.000
_cell.angle_alpha   90.00
_cell.angle_beta   90.00
_cell.angle_gamma   90.00
#
_symmetry.space_group_name_H-M   'P 1'
#
loop_
_entity.id
_entity.type
_entity.pdbx_description
1 polymer ?
#
loop_
_entity_poly.entity_id
_entity_poly.type
_entity_poly.pdbx_seq_one_letter_code
_entity_poly.pdbx_strand_id
1 'polypeptide(L)'
;MTPFRWRNCMADVHAYRHDYTVQAYVDDVVAPAVATLKAKIEELSRSDWAPAPFAQADLKNMLRETMLAFGLSIQSIWERQIRTYLIGCASELRPGEPVAAKLEKADWPELCKWFRKLRGINLEAFPSFPMLDTLQLLGNACRHGDGKSSIELALRHPELWPVIPPLPKGFGFSPPLPSSVSRMEVSVDWLRDFAKAIAAFWRDAEYIYNESIERKDPHLEARLVRDRVERTWLPQATD
;
A
#
# COMPACT_ATOMS: atom_id res chain seq x y z
N MET A 1 27.06 13.72 11.05
CA MET A 1 26.59 12.32 11.20
C MET A 1 26.92 11.57 9.93
N THR A 2 27.41 10.34 10.02
CA THR A 2 27.64 9.49 8.84
C THR A 2 26.29 8.94 8.37
N PRO A 3 25.91 9.09 7.09
CA PRO A 3 24.64 8.56 6.59
C PRO A 3 24.62 7.04 6.67
N PHE A 4 23.45 6.46 6.96
CA PHE A 4 23.27 5.01 6.86
C PHE A 4 23.44 4.56 5.42
N ARG A 5 24.12 3.42 5.25
CA ARG A 5 24.42 2.81 3.95
C ARG A 5 24.16 1.31 4.04
N TRP A 6 23.60 0.74 2.99
CA TRP A 6 23.55 -0.71 2.78
C TRP A 6 24.46 -1.16 1.63
N ARG A 7 24.65 -2.47 1.49
CA ARG A 7 25.32 -3.03 0.32
C ARG A 7 24.38 -2.97 -0.89
N ASN A 8 24.78 -2.25 -1.92
CA ASN A 8 24.02 -2.13 -3.16
C ASN A 8 24.00 -3.46 -3.93
N CYS A 9 22.87 -3.74 -4.58
CA CYS A 9 22.59 -4.91 -5.40
C CYS A 9 21.97 -4.46 -6.74
N MET A 10 21.93 -5.34 -7.75
CA MET A 10 21.18 -5.08 -8.99
C MET A 10 19.68 -4.88 -8.74
N ALA A 11 19.14 -5.46 -7.66
CA ALA A 11 17.77 -5.22 -7.22
C ALA A 11 17.46 -3.73 -6.95
N ASP A 12 18.44 -2.95 -6.47
CA ASP A 12 18.27 -1.50 -6.26
C ASP A 12 18.08 -0.76 -7.59
N VAL A 13 18.85 -1.15 -8.61
CA VAL A 13 18.77 -0.58 -9.95
C VAL A 13 17.42 -0.92 -10.59
N HIS A 14 16.94 -2.16 -10.44
CA HIS A 14 15.64 -2.57 -11.00
C HIS A 14 14.44 -1.92 -10.31
N ALA A 15 14.60 -1.44 -9.07
CA ALA A 15 13.54 -0.78 -8.32
C ALA A 15 13.25 0.68 -8.76
N TYR A 16 14.10 1.26 -9.61
CA TYR A 16 14.12 2.70 -9.93
C TYR A 16 12.83 3.33 -10.51
N ARG A 17 11.85 2.52 -10.93
CA ARG A 17 10.54 3.02 -11.42
C ARG A 17 9.34 2.48 -10.65
N HIS A 18 9.56 1.77 -9.54
CA HIS A 18 8.44 1.21 -8.79
C HIS A 18 7.53 2.29 -8.22
N ASP A 19 8.09 3.44 -7.84
CA ASP A 19 7.38 4.63 -7.38
C ASP A 19 6.49 5.25 -8.47
N TYR A 20 7.03 5.44 -9.68
CA TYR A 20 6.29 5.97 -10.82
C TYR A 20 5.17 5.02 -11.24
N THR A 21 5.49 3.73 -11.33
CA THR A 21 4.55 2.71 -11.83
C THR A 21 3.29 2.63 -10.97
N VAL A 22 3.42 2.66 -9.65
CA VAL A 22 2.26 2.57 -8.75
C VAL A 22 1.44 3.86 -8.75
N GLN A 23 2.08 5.03 -8.87
CA GLN A 23 1.37 6.31 -8.97
C GLN A 23 0.59 6.40 -10.28
N ALA A 24 1.23 6.10 -11.41
CA ALA A 24 0.58 6.07 -12.71
C ALA A 24 -0.61 5.10 -12.74
N TYR A 25 -0.49 3.93 -12.08
CA TYR A 25 -1.62 3.02 -11.95
C TYR A 25 -2.83 3.68 -11.25
N VAL A 26 -2.61 4.42 -10.17
CA VAL A 26 -3.71 5.09 -9.47
C VAL A 26 -4.26 6.28 -10.25
N ASP A 27 -3.39 7.13 -10.78
CA ASP A 27 -3.79 8.38 -11.42
C ASP A 27 -4.38 8.16 -12.82
N ASP A 28 -3.85 7.22 -13.59
CA ASP A 28 -4.23 7.01 -14.99
C ASP A 28 -5.27 5.89 -15.16
N VAL A 29 -5.43 4.99 -14.19
CA VAL A 29 -6.36 3.85 -14.29
C VAL A 29 -7.44 3.90 -13.22
N VAL A 30 -7.05 3.92 -11.93
CA VAL A 30 -8.01 3.82 -10.82
C VAL A 30 -8.90 5.07 -10.75
N ALA A 31 -8.31 6.26 -10.70
CA ALA A 31 -9.06 7.50 -10.51
C ALA A 31 -10.05 7.77 -11.66
N PRO A 32 -9.70 7.60 -12.95
CA PRO A 32 -10.64 7.77 -14.06
C PRO A 32 -11.79 6.74 -14.05
N ALA A 33 -11.49 5.49 -13.71
CA ALA A 33 -12.52 4.45 -13.59
C ALA A 33 -13.53 4.79 -12.48
N VAL A 34 -13.04 5.19 -11.30
CA VAL A 34 -13.89 5.60 -10.18
C VAL A 34 -14.72 6.85 -10.51
N ALA A 35 -14.12 7.84 -11.18
CA ALA A 35 -14.82 9.05 -11.60
C ALA A 35 -15.98 8.73 -12.55
N THR A 36 -15.77 7.80 -13.50
CA THR A 36 -16.79 7.34 -14.43
C THR A 36 -17.98 6.69 -13.70
N LEU A 37 -17.70 5.83 -12.72
CA LEU A 37 -18.75 5.19 -11.93
C LEU A 37 -19.53 6.20 -11.09
N LYS A 38 -18.84 7.13 -10.44
CA LYS A 38 -19.48 8.19 -9.65
C LYS A 38 -20.37 9.09 -10.51
N ALA A 39 -19.93 9.46 -11.71
CA ALA A 39 -20.72 10.26 -12.64
C ALA A 39 -22.02 9.56 -13.03
N LYS A 40 -21.98 8.26 -13.33
CA LYS A 40 -23.17 7.45 -13.64
C LYS A 40 -24.13 7.31 -12.45
N ILE A 41 -23.60 7.14 -11.23
CA ILE A 41 -24.41 7.10 -10.01
C ILE A 41 -25.16 8.42 -9.82
N GLU A 42 -24.51 9.54 -10.13
CA GLU A 42 -25.09 10.87 -10.03
C GLU A 42 -26.09 11.18 -11.15
N GLU A 43 -25.87 10.66 -12.36
CA GLU A 43 -26.86 10.74 -13.44
C GLU A 43 -28.16 10.02 -13.07
N LEU A 44 -28.04 8.79 -12.54
CA LEU A 44 -29.20 8.02 -12.07
C LEU A 44 -29.92 8.68 -10.89
N SER A 45 -29.21 9.44 -10.04
CA SER A 45 -29.81 10.15 -8.90
C SER A 45 -30.77 11.27 -9.33
N ARG A 46 -30.57 11.81 -10.54
CA ARG A 46 -31.34 12.91 -11.13
C ARG A 46 -32.33 12.43 -12.20
N SER A 47 -32.44 11.13 -12.41
CA SER A 47 -33.26 10.54 -13.46
C SER A 47 -34.71 10.37 -13.01
N ASP A 48 -35.66 10.76 -13.86
CA ASP A 48 -37.10 10.48 -13.68
C ASP A 48 -37.50 9.07 -14.12
N TRP A 49 -36.54 8.24 -14.56
CA TRP A 49 -36.79 6.87 -14.98
C TRP A 49 -37.16 6.01 -13.76
N ALA A 50 -38.35 5.38 -13.77
CA ALA A 50 -38.90 4.70 -12.60
C ALA A 50 -37.97 3.62 -11.97
N PRO A 51 -37.21 2.83 -12.75
CA PRO A 51 -36.21 1.91 -12.21
C PRO A 51 -34.88 2.54 -11.75
N ALA A 52 -34.65 3.84 -11.94
CA ALA A 52 -33.40 4.51 -11.62
C ALA A 52 -32.91 4.31 -10.18
N PRO A 53 -33.78 4.32 -9.14
CA PRO A 53 -33.33 4.07 -7.76
C PRO A 53 -32.71 2.68 -7.57
N PHE A 54 -33.24 1.65 -8.24
CA PHE A 54 -32.69 0.29 -8.17
C PHE A 54 -31.34 0.20 -8.89
N ALA A 55 -31.28 0.73 -10.11
CA ALA A 55 -30.03 0.79 -10.88
C ALA A 55 -28.94 1.58 -10.15
N GLN A 56 -29.31 2.65 -9.45
CA GLN A 56 -28.39 3.44 -8.63
C GLN A 56 -27.84 2.61 -7.46
N ALA A 57 -28.69 1.84 -6.77
CA ALA A 57 -28.28 0.98 -5.67
C ALA A 57 -27.30 -0.12 -6.13
N ASP A 58 -27.60 -0.77 -7.25
CA ASP A 58 -26.72 -1.77 -7.86
C ASP A 58 -25.36 -1.16 -8.25
N LEU A 59 -25.37 0.03 -8.85
CA LEU A 59 -24.15 0.71 -9.26
C LEU A 59 -23.29 1.18 -8.06
N LYS A 60 -23.91 1.56 -6.94
CA LYS A 60 -23.21 1.83 -5.67
C LYS A 60 -22.55 0.57 -5.10
N ASN A 61 -23.21 -0.58 -5.18
CA ASN A 61 -22.61 -1.85 -4.78
C ASN A 61 -21.44 -2.23 -5.70
N MET A 62 -21.61 -2.07 -7.01
CA MET A 62 -20.53 -2.29 -7.98
C MET A 62 -19.34 -1.35 -7.73
N LEU A 63 -19.58 -0.09 -7.39
CA LEU A 63 -18.52 0.85 -7.00
C LEU A 63 -17.76 0.34 -5.77
N ARG A 64 -18.46 -0.11 -4.72
CA ARG A 64 -17.82 -0.67 -3.52
C ARG A 64 -16.90 -1.84 -3.85
N GLU A 65 -17.40 -2.83 -4.58
CA GLU A 65 -16.60 -3.99 -5.02
C GLU A 65 -15.40 -3.57 -5.87
N THR A 66 -15.60 -2.59 -6.75
CA THR A 66 -14.52 -2.02 -7.58
C THR A 66 -13.42 -1.38 -6.70
N MET A 67 -13.79 -0.66 -5.64
CA MET A 67 -12.82 -0.07 -4.70
C MET A 67 -12.03 -1.13 -3.96
N LEU A 68 -12.67 -2.22 -3.54
CA LEU A 68 -11.99 -3.37 -2.90
C LEU A 68 -11.03 -4.06 -3.88
N ALA A 69 -11.46 -4.27 -5.11
CA ALA A 69 -10.62 -4.85 -6.17
C ALA A 69 -9.39 -3.99 -6.47
N PHE A 70 -9.54 -2.66 -6.50
CA PHE A 70 -8.40 -1.74 -6.66
C PHE A 70 -7.48 -1.73 -5.42
N GLY A 71 -8.02 -1.82 -4.20
CA GLY A 71 -7.19 -1.98 -3.01
C GLY A 71 -6.34 -3.25 -3.08
N LEU A 72 -6.95 -4.38 -3.47
CA LEU A 72 -6.26 -5.66 -3.66
C LEU A 72 -5.21 -5.61 -4.78
N SER A 73 -5.47 -4.91 -5.87
CA SER A 73 -4.51 -4.79 -6.98
C SER A 73 -3.29 -3.96 -6.58
N ILE A 74 -3.47 -2.85 -5.84
CA ILE A 74 -2.37 -2.03 -5.30
C ILE A 74 -1.54 -2.86 -4.31
N GLN A 75 -2.19 -3.60 -3.40
CA GLN A 75 -1.48 -4.51 -2.48
C GLN A 75 -0.68 -5.57 -3.25
N SER A 76 -1.26 -6.14 -4.31
CA SER A 76 -0.58 -7.14 -5.15
C SER A 76 0.62 -6.55 -5.91
N ILE A 77 0.55 -5.28 -6.35
CA ILE A 77 1.69 -4.58 -6.95
C ILE A 77 2.81 -4.45 -5.93
N TRP A 78 2.50 -3.93 -4.73
CA TRP A 78 3.47 -3.77 -3.65
C TRP A 78 4.14 -5.09 -3.28
N GLU A 79 3.35 -6.13 -3.04
CA GLU A 79 3.86 -7.44 -2.62
C GLU A 79 4.81 -8.04 -3.65
N ARG A 80 4.48 -7.95 -4.95
CA ARG A 80 5.39 -8.40 -6.01
C ARG A 80 6.68 -7.59 -6.03
N GLN A 81 6.59 -6.26 -5.95
CA GLN A 81 7.78 -5.40 -5.96
C GLN A 81 8.73 -5.74 -4.80
N ILE A 82 8.22 -5.76 -3.56
CA ILE A 82 9.06 -6.04 -2.38
C ILE A 82 9.61 -7.46 -2.40
N ARG A 83 8.83 -8.45 -2.83
CA ARG A 83 9.28 -9.85 -2.89
C ARG A 83 10.35 -10.04 -3.95
N THR A 84 10.14 -9.52 -5.17
CA THR A 84 11.14 -9.56 -6.24
C THR A 84 12.42 -8.82 -5.85
N TYR A 85 12.29 -7.66 -5.22
CA TYR A 85 13.43 -6.91 -4.70
C TYR A 85 14.23 -7.74 -3.68
N LEU A 86 13.57 -8.31 -2.67
CA LEU A 86 14.23 -9.13 -1.65
C LEU A 86 14.89 -10.39 -2.22
N ILE A 87 14.26 -11.05 -3.21
CA ILE A 87 14.85 -12.20 -3.90
C ILE A 87 16.14 -11.78 -4.64
N GLY A 88 16.12 -10.64 -5.33
CA GLY A 88 17.30 -10.07 -5.97
C GLY A 88 18.41 -9.77 -4.96
N CYS A 89 18.08 -9.12 -3.83
CA CYS A 89 19.02 -8.88 -2.74
C CYS A 89 19.63 -10.18 -2.22
N ALA A 90 18.81 -11.19 -1.97
CA ALA A 90 19.25 -12.48 -1.44
C ALA A 90 20.25 -13.18 -2.37
N SER A 91 20.03 -13.09 -3.69
CA SER A 91 20.90 -13.72 -4.69
C SER A 91 22.34 -13.19 -4.66
N GLU A 92 22.54 -11.91 -4.33
CA GLU A 92 23.84 -11.24 -4.30
C GLU A 92 24.45 -11.19 -2.88
N LEU A 93 23.62 -11.03 -1.85
CA LEU A 93 24.06 -10.84 -0.47
C LEU A 93 24.23 -12.15 0.30
N ARG A 94 23.52 -13.21 -0.11
CA ARG A 94 23.52 -14.54 0.52
C ARG A 94 23.63 -15.65 -0.54
N PRO A 95 24.66 -15.60 -1.42
CA PRO A 95 24.80 -16.58 -2.50
C PRO A 95 24.93 -18.00 -1.93
N GLY A 96 24.18 -18.96 -2.50
CA GLY A 96 24.19 -20.37 -2.10
C GLY A 96 23.25 -20.73 -0.95
N GLU A 97 22.67 -19.76 -0.24
CA GLU A 97 21.62 -20.04 0.74
C GLU A 97 20.24 -20.14 0.05
N PRO A 98 19.33 -21.03 0.50
CA PRO A 98 18.00 -21.18 -0.09
C PRO A 98 17.03 -20.07 0.36
N VAL A 99 17.50 -18.82 0.43
CA VAL A 99 16.73 -17.66 0.90
C VAL A 99 15.64 -17.28 -0.10
N ALA A 100 15.93 -17.33 -1.40
CA ALA A 100 14.94 -17.02 -2.45
C ALA A 100 13.67 -17.89 -2.34
N ALA A 101 13.83 -19.21 -2.17
CA ALA A 101 12.70 -20.13 -2.01
C ALA A 101 11.89 -19.86 -0.72
N LYS A 102 12.54 -19.38 0.35
CA LYS A 102 11.85 -18.94 1.58
C LYS A 102 11.08 -17.64 1.34
N LEU A 103 11.71 -16.69 0.63
CA LEU A 103 11.11 -15.42 0.27
C LEU A 103 9.93 -15.55 -0.68
N GLU A 104 9.84 -16.58 -1.51
CA GLU A 104 8.66 -16.80 -2.36
C GLU A 104 7.39 -17.10 -1.57
N LYS A 105 7.54 -17.75 -0.41
CA LYS A 105 6.42 -18.23 0.44
C LYS A 105 6.27 -17.42 1.74
N ALA A 106 7.14 -16.45 1.97
CA ALA A 106 7.14 -15.62 3.17
C ALA A 106 5.84 -14.82 3.28
N ASP A 107 5.24 -14.83 4.48
CA ASP A 107 4.18 -13.91 4.84
C ASP A 107 4.74 -12.52 5.14
N TRP A 108 3.87 -11.54 5.39
CA TRP A 108 4.28 -10.17 5.60
C TRP A 108 5.26 -9.98 6.78
N PRO A 109 5.03 -10.53 7.98
CA PRO A 109 6.01 -10.47 9.07
C PRO A 109 7.37 -11.09 8.70
N GLU A 110 7.37 -12.20 7.97
CA GLU A 110 8.61 -12.85 7.56
C GLU A 110 9.35 -12.03 6.49
N LEU A 111 8.63 -11.33 5.59
CA LEU A 111 9.23 -10.37 4.65
C LEU A 111 9.91 -9.21 5.39
N CYS A 112 9.30 -8.63 6.43
CA CYS A 112 9.93 -7.58 7.25
C CYS A 112 11.23 -8.08 7.90
N LYS A 113 11.22 -9.29 8.47
CA LYS A 113 12.43 -9.91 9.05
C LYS A 113 13.52 -10.12 8.00
N TRP A 114 13.17 -10.60 6.82
CA TRP A 114 14.14 -10.78 5.74
C TRP A 114 14.69 -9.46 5.23
N PHE A 115 13.85 -8.42 5.14
CA PHE A 115 14.29 -7.07 4.79
C PHE A 115 15.36 -6.59 5.78
N ARG A 116 15.12 -6.70 7.10
CA ARG A 116 16.15 -6.39 8.12
C ARG A 116 17.43 -7.19 7.91
N LYS A 117 17.33 -8.51 7.72
CA LYS A 117 18.49 -9.40 7.55
C LYS A 117 19.34 -9.08 6.32
N LEU A 118 18.71 -8.63 5.24
CA LEU A 118 19.37 -8.34 3.98
C LEU A 118 19.87 -6.89 3.91
N ARG A 119 19.14 -5.93 4.48
CA ARG A 119 19.41 -4.50 4.32
C ARG A 119 19.95 -3.81 5.57
N GLY A 120 19.92 -4.47 6.73
CA GLY A 120 20.46 -3.93 7.98
C GLY A 120 19.61 -2.83 8.62
N ILE A 121 18.38 -2.63 8.15
CA ILE A 121 17.41 -1.66 8.67
C ILE A 121 16.03 -2.31 8.69
N ASN A 122 15.24 -2.04 9.74
CA ASN A 122 13.87 -2.52 9.84
C ASN A 122 12.99 -1.87 8.78
N LEU A 123 12.09 -2.64 8.16
CA LEU A 123 11.10 -2.06 7.23
C LEU A 123 10.17 -1.10 7.97
N GLU A 124 9.92 -1.40 9.25
CA GLU A 124 9.19 -0.64 10.24
C GLU A 124 9.80 0.73 10.55
N ALA A 125 11.08 0.93 10.26
CA ALA A 125 11.74 2.22 10.49
C ALA A 125 11.39 3.26 9.41
N PHE A 126 10.83 2.84 8.27
CA PHE A 126 10.46 3.74 7.19
C PHE A 126 9.16 4.49 7.54
N PRO A 127 9.06 5.81 7.28
CA PRO A 127 7.85 6.58 7.58
C PRO A 127 6.60 6.08 6.86
N SER A 128 6.76 5.42 5.71
CA SER A 128 5.66 4.85 4.93
C SER A 128 5.12 3.54 5.54
N PHE A 129 5.84 2.91 6.47
CA PHE A 129 5.49 1.58 6.97
C PHE A 129 4.07 1.46 7.53
N PRO A 130 3.56 2.38 8.38
CA PRO A 130 2.20 2.24 8.92
C PRO A 130 1.14 2.11 7.82
N MET A 131 1.28 2.87 6.75
CA MET A 131 0.36 2.82 5.61
C MET A 131 0.53 1.55 4.77
N LEU A 132 1.78 1.07 4.63
CA LEU A 132 2.06 -0.21 3.96
C LEU A 132 1.53 -1.41 4.76
N ASP A 133 1.60 -1.36 6.08
CA ASP A 133 1.04 -2.39 6.96
C ASP A 133 -0.50 -2.41 6.88
N THR A 134 -1.14 -1.24 6.90
CA THR A 134 -2.58 -1.12 6.64
C THR A 134 -2.96 -1.66 5.27
N LEU A 135 -2.16 -1.42 4.22
CA LEU A 135 -2.39 -1.98 2.88
C LEU A 135 -2.37 -3.52 2.89
N GLN A 136 -1.49 -4.13 3.67
CA GLN A 136 -1.41 -5.60 3.79
C GLN A 136 -2.65 -6.17 4.48
N LEU A 137 -3.13 -5.52 5.55
CA LEU A 137 -4.39 -5.89 6.21
C LEU A 137 -5.57 -5.76 5.25
N LEU A 138 -5.64 -4.65 4.50
CA LEU A 138 -6.68 -4.40 3.51
C LEU A 138 -6.68 -5.45 2.39
N GLY A 139 -5.53 -5.72 1.78
CA GLY A 139 -5.44 -6.72 0.70
C GLY A 139 -5.82 -8.12 1.18
N ASN A 140 -5.41 -8.51 2.39
CA ASN A 140 -5.82 -9.79 2.97
C ASN A 140 -7.32 -9.86 3.24
N ALA A 141 -7.93 -8.78 3.76
CA ALA A 141 -9.37 -8.69 3.96
C ALA A 141 -10.13 -8.76 2.62
N CYS A 142 -9.67 -8.05 1.58
CA CYS A 142 -10.27 -8.09 0.24
C CYS A 142 -10.17 -9.50 -0.40
N ARG A 143 -9.08 -10.23 -0.15
CA ARG A 143 -8.84 -11.56 -0.73
C ARG A 143 -9.62 -12.67 -0.03
N HIS A 144 -9.73 -12.60 1.29
CA HIS A 144 -10.24 -13.71 2.12
C HIS A 144 -11.59 -13.41 2.77
N GLY A 145 -12.08 -12.17 2.67
CA GLY A 145 -13.29 -11.72 3.34
C GLY A 145 -13.09 -11.56 4.85
N ASP A 146 -14.12 -11.92 5.60
CA ASP A 146 -14.19 -11.73 7.05
C ASP A 146 -13.20 -12.64 7.78
N GLY A 147 -12.25 -12.06 8.52
CA GLY A 147 -11.22 -12.80 9.23
C GLY A 147 -10.32 -11.92 10.09
N LYS A 148 -9.16 -12.45 10.49
CA LYS A 148 -8.23 -11.74 11.39
C LYS A 148 -7.84 -10.36 10.86
N SER A 149 -7.56 -10.26 9.56
CA SER A 149 -7.15 -9.01 8.92
C SER A 149 -8.27 -7.96 8.91
N SER A 150 -9.53 -8.37 8.68
CA SER A 150 -10.66 -7.42 8.70
C SER A 150 -11.00 -6.96 10.12
N ILE A 151 -10.87 -7.85 11.13
CA ILE A 151 -11.03 -7.48 12.54
C ILE A 151 -9.97 -6.46 12.97
N GLU A 152 -8.71 -6.72 12.64
CA GLU A 152 -7.61 -5.80 12.95
C GLU A 152 -7.77 -4.47 12.22
N LEU A 153 -8.15 -4.52 10.94
CA LEU A 153 -8.39 -3.32 10.14
C LEU A 153 -9.54 -2.47 10.70
N ALA A 154 -10.64 -3.09 11.13
CA ALA A 154 -11.76 -2.40 11.75
C ALA A 154 -11.40 -1.78 13.12
N LEU A 155 -10.47 -2.38 13.85
CA LEU A 155 -9.97 -1.83 15.12
C LEU A 155 -9.08 -0.60 14.87
N ARG A 156 -8.20 -0.64 13.87
CA ARG A 156 -7.26 0.44 13.55
C ARG A 156 -7.89 1.59 12.77
N HIS A 157 -8.82 1.25 11.90
CA HIS A 157 -9.43 2.16 10.93
C HIS A 157 -10.96 1.99 10.91
N PRO A 158 -11.66 2.27 12.03
CA PRO A 158 -13.11 2.14 12.11
C PRO A 158 -13.85 3.02 11.09
N GLU A 159 -13.23 4.10 10.61
CA GLU A 159 -13.74 4.98 9.56
C GLU A 159 -14.01 4.26 8.23
N LEU A 160 -13.40 3.10 7.99
CA LEU A 160 -13.68 2.26 6.81
C LEU A 160 -15.03 1.53 6.91
N TRP A 161 -15.68 1.54 8.08
CA TRP A 161 -17.01 0.98 8.29
C TRP A 161 -17.97 2.08 8.78
N PRO A 162 -18.63 2.81 7.87
CA PRO A 162 -19.54 3.87 8.25
C PRO A 162 -20.66 3.33 9.16
N VAL A 163 -20.90 4.04 10.27
CA VAL A 163 -21.94 3.68 11.23
C VAL A 163 -23.31 3.83 10.57
N ILE A 164 -24.06 2.73 10.49
CA ILE A 164 -25.46 2.78 10.08
C ILE A 164 -26.23 3.46 11.23
N PRO A 165 -26.90 4.58 11.00
CA PRO A 165 -27.70 5.21 12.04
C PRO A 165 -28.74 4.21 12.57
N PRO A 166 -29.00 4.20 13.89
CA PRO A 166 -29.97 3.28 14.46
C PRO A 166 -31.32 3.47 13.78
N LEU A 167 -32.02 2.35 13.57
CA LEU A 167 -33.38 2.39 13.03
C LEU A 167 -34.28 3.29 13.91
N PRO A 168 -35.28 3.98 13.33
CA PRO A 168 -36.22 4.79 14.08
C PRO A 168 -36.85 3.99 15.24
N LYS A 169 -37.13 4.69 16.36
CA LYS A 169 -37.74 4.09 17.57
C LYS A 169 -38.98 3.29 17.19
N GLY A 170 -38.91 1.96 17.34
CA GLY A 170 -39.99 1.03 16.99
C GLY A 170 -39.51 -0.20 16.20
N PHE A 171 -38.41 -0.08 15.49
CA PHE A 171 -37.65 -1.21 14.93
C PHE A 171 -36.47 -1.46 15.87
N GLY A 172 -36.40 -2.63 16.49
CA GLY A 172 -35.51 -2.94 17.63
C GLY A 172 -34.04 -2.54 17.47
N PHE A 173 -33.34 -2.46 18.59
CA PHE A 173 -31.89 -2.26 18.65
C PHE A 173 -31.21 -3.32 17.77
N SER A 174 -30.66 -2.91 16.63
CA SER A 174 -29.76 -3.79 15.88
C SER A 174 -28.40 -3.69 16.59
N PRO A 175 -27.82 -4.80 17.11
CA PRO A 175 -26.45 -4.76 17.58
C PRO A 175 -25.55 -4.26 16.45
N PRO A 176 -24.40 -3.62 16.76
CA PRO A 176 -23.43 -3.26 15.73
C PRO A 176 -23.11 -4.53 14.97
N LEU A 177 -23.46 -4.58 13.68
CA LEU A 177 -23.15 -5.75 12.87
C LEU A 177 -21.62 -5.93 12.89
N PRO A 178 -21.13 -7.18 12.90
CA PRO A 178 -19.70 -7.42 12.71
C PRO A 178 -19.25 -6.68 11.45
N SER A 179 -18.07 -6.06 11.52
CA SER A 179 -17.45 -5.26 10.45
C SER A 179 -17.14 -6.13 9.23
N SER A 180 -18.18 -6.48 8.48
CA SER A 180 -18.06 -7.34 7.30
C SER A 180 -17.36 -6.58 6.19
N VAL A 181 -16.42 -7.23 5.51
CA VAL A 181 -15.69 -6.69 4.36
C VAL A 181 -16.65 -6.23 3.27
N SER A 182 -17.81 -6.91 3.11
CA SER A 182 -18.87 -6.52 2.16
C SER A 182 -19.44 -5.11 2.39
N ARG A 183 -19.24 -4.54 3.59
CA ARG A 183 -19.70 -3.20 3.98
C ARG A 183 -18.55 -2.20 4.13
N MET A 184 -17.32 -2.63 3.90
CA MET A 184 -16.16 -1.76 3.98
C MET A 184 -16.23 -0.72 2.86
N GLU A 185 -16.01 0.54 3.20
CA GLU A 185 -16.01 1.66 2.26
C GLU A 185 -14.61 2.26 2.16
N VAL A 186 -13.90 1.87 1.11
CA VAL A 186 -12.58 2.42 0.77
C VAL A 186 -12.77 3.60 -0.17
N SER A 187 -12.22 4.76 0.19
CA SER A 187 -12.25 5.96 -0.66
C SER A 187 -11.13 5.94 -1.70
N VAL A 188 -11.24 6.77 -2.74
CA VAL A 188 -10.15 6.94 -3.71
C VAL A 188 -8.91 7.56 -3.07
N ASP A 189 -9.08 8.35 -2.00
CA ASP A 189 -7.97 8.98 -1.29
C ASP A 189 -7.17 7.93 -0.51
N TRP A 190 -7.82 6.92 0.07
CA TRP A 190 -7.13 5.74 0.62
C TRP A 190 -6.25 5.05 -0.43
N LEU A 191 -6.79 4.80 -1.63
CA LEU A 191 -6.02 4.17 -2.72
C LEU A 191 -4.82 5.03 -3.14
N ARG A 192 -4.99 6.35 -3.19
CA ARG A 192 -3.89 7.29 -3.45
C ARG A 192 -2.85 7.27 -2.35
N ASP A 193 -3.27 7.24 -1.09
CA ASP A 193 -2.35 7.26 0.05
C ASP A 193 -1.54 5.96 0.14
N PHE A 194 -2.12 4.82 -0.21
CA PHE A 194 -1.35 3.57 -0.38
C PHE A 194 -0.30 3.67 -1.50
N ALA A 195 -0.67 4.19 -2.67
CA ALA A 195 0.29 4.38 -3.76
C ALA A 195 1.40 5.38 -3.39
N LYS A 196 1.06 6.48 -2.70
CA LYS A 196 2.03 7.45 -2.17
C LYS A 196 2.97 6.79 -1.17
N ALA A 197 2.48 5.92 -0.28
CA ALA A 197 3.30 5.20 0.69
C ALA A 197 4.30 4.24 0.02
N ILE A 198 3.85 3.49 -0.98
CA ILE A 198 4.73 2.63 -1.80
C ILE A 198 5.79 3.48 -2.51
N ALA A 199 5.38 4.59 -3.13
CA ALA A 199 6.30 5.49 -3.80
C ALA A 199 7.29 6.17 -2.84
N ALA A 200 6.84 6.54 -1.64
CA ALA A 200 7.71 7.10 -0.61
C ALA A 200 8.76 6.08 -0.16
N PHE A 201 8.34 4.83 0.07
CA PHE A 201 9.27 3.75 0.39
C PHE A 201 10.37 3.59 -0.66
N TRP A 202 10.01 3.53 -1.95
CA TRP A 202 11.01 3.34 -3.01
C TRP A 202 11.95 4.55 -3.17
N ARG A 203 11.45 5.77 -2.97
CA ARG A 203 12.30 6.98 -2.95
C ARG A 203 13.26 7.00 -1.77
N ASP A 204 12.82 6.51 -0.62
CA ASP A 204 13.67 6.36 0.57
C ASP A 204 14.73 5.28 0.36
N ALA A 205 14.37 4.17 -0.28
CA ALA A 205 15.31 3.12 -0.69
C ALA A 205 16.33 3.64 -1.72
N GLU A 206 15.89 4.42 -2.71
CA GLU A 206 16.76 5.06 -3.70
C GLU A 206 17.74 6.03 -3.04
N TYR A 207 17.29 6.80 -2.05
CA TYR A 207 18.18 7.67 -1.28
C TYR A 207 19.28 6.88 -0.58
N ILE A 208 18.95 5.76 0.09
CA ILE A 208 19.96 4.89 0.73
C ILE A 208 20.90 4.29 -0.33
N TYR A 209 20.36 3.81 -1.45
CA TYR A 209 21.16 3.29 -2.57
C TYR A 209 22.18 4.33 -3.07
N ASN A 210 21.73 5.57 -3.25
CA ASN A 210 22.56 6.68 -3.70
C ASN A 210 23.65 7.04 -2.68
N GLU A 211 23.32 7.11 -1.39
CA GLU A 211 24.31 7.27 -0.31
C GLU A 211 25.34 6.14 -0.31
N SER A 212 24.91 4.93 -0.65
CA SER A 212 25.71 3.72 -0.73
C SER A 212 26.71 3.65 -1.89
N ILE A 213 26.63 4.51 -2.90
CA ILE A 213 27.59 4.54 -4.01
C ILE A 213 28.96 5.03 -3.52
N GLU A 214 30.03 4.30 -3.82
CA GLU A 214 31.40 4.66 -3.40
C GLU A 214 31.94 5.89 -4.11
N ARG A 215 31.83 5.93 -5.45
CA ARG A 215 32.30 7.03 -6.29
C ARG A 215 31.12 7.71 -6.93
N LYS A 216 30.76 8.86 -6.38
CA LYS A 216 29.62 9.67 -6.82
C LYS A 216 30.09 10.75 -7.77
N ASP A 217 29.31 11.02 -8.81
CA ASP A 217 29.56 12.20 -9.62
C ASP A 217 29.22 13.49 -8.81
N PRO A 218 29.78 14.65 -9.19
CA PRO A 218 29.57 15.89 -8.44
C PRO A 218 28.10 16.32 -8.32
N HIS A 219 27.25 15.98 -9.30
CA HIS A 219 25.84 16.33 -9.27
C HIS A 219 25.10 15.48 -8.24
N LEU A 220 25.38 14.17 -8.19
CA LEU A 220 24.82 13.29 -7.16
C LEU A 220 25.25 13.71 -5.75
N GLU A 221 26.54 14.01 -5.54
CA GLU A 221 27.00 14.46 -4.22
C GLU A 221 26.32 15.78 -3.79
N ALA A 222 26.21 16.75 -4.71
CA ALA A 222 25.52 18.00 -4.44
C ALA A 222 24.03 17.80 -4.10
N ARG A 223 23.37 16.82 -4.74
CA ARG A 223 21.99 16.43 -4.42
C ARG A 223 21.90 15.82 -3.02
N LEU A 224 22.76 14.86 -2.69
CA LEU A 224 22.77 14.21 -1.37
C LEU A 224 23.05 15.19 -0.23
N VAL A 225 23.91 16.19 -0.44
CA VAL A 225 24.13 17.26 0.55
C VAL A 225 22.85 18.02 0.87
N ARG A 226 22.02 18.32 -0.12
CA ARG A 226 20.70 18.95 0.11
C ARG A 226 19.74 17.98 0.79
N ASP A 227 19.66 16.76 0.29
CA ASP A 227 18.76 15.72 0.83
C ASP A 227 19.02 15.46 2.32
N ARG A 228 20.27 15.45 2.77
CA ARG A 228 20.64 15.27 4.20
C ARG A 228 20.09 16.37 5.11
N VAL A 229 19.76 17.54 4.57
CA VAL A 229 19.22 18.69 5.31
C VAL A 229 17.70 18.80 5.16
N GLU A 230 17.18 18.56 3.95
CA GLU A 230 15.79 18.81 3.61
C GLU A 230 14.86 17.64 3.95
N ARG A 231 15.38 16.41 4.02
CA ARG A 231 14.55 15.23 4.30
C ARG A 231 14.04 15.25 5.73
N THR A 232 12.75 14.97 5.87
CA THR A 232 12.07 14.86 7.18
C THR A 232 12.45 13.60 7.95
N TRP A 233 12.98 12.59 7.26
CA TRP A 233 13.44 11.34 7.82
C TRP A 233 14.78 10.94 7.23
N LEU A 234 15.69 10.50 8.11
CA LEU A 234 16.97 9.94 7.74
C LEU A 234 17.07 8.49 8.22
N PRO A 235 17.57 7.57 7.38
CA PRO A 235 17.72 6.17 7.72
C PRO A 235 18.73 6.01 8.86
N GLN A 236 18.38 5.19 9.84
CA GLN A 236 19.24 4.83 10.96
C GLN A 236 19.29 3.31 11.10
N ALA A 237 20.48 2.78 11.41
CA ALA A 237 20.59 1.39 11.80
C ALA A 237 19.85 1.22 13.14
N THR A 238 19.05 0.17 13.24
CA THR A 238 18.48 -0.28 14.51
C THR A 238 19.39 -1.36 15.10
N ASP A 239 19.87 -1.13 16.32
CA ASP A 239 20.60 -2.10 17.13
C ASP A 239 19.85 -3.46 17.25
#